data_AF-A0A7J6QYY7-F1
#
_entry.id   AF-A0A7J6QYY7-F1
#
_cell.length_a   1.000
_cell.length_b   1.000
_cell.length_c   1.000
_cell.angle_alpha   90.00
_cell.angle_beta   90.00
_cell.angle_gamma   90.00
#
_symmetry.space_group_name_H-M   'P 1'
#
loop_
_entity.id
_entity.type
_entity.pdbx_description
1 polymer ?
#
loop_
_entity_poly.entity_id
_entity_poly.type
_entity_poly.pdbx_seq_one_letter_code
_entity_poly.pdbx_strand_id
1 'polypeptide(L)'
;TPGKSLSNSEQTCLWRCAQNMMETNVFMQKRLVQQAKHQRGLSTVDTGASRAREDEEESAEEVGPTFSVIAWNDRGSCKRLGSAFPVPFQSACPQLSIFGLPLPLMEPSSSFSPPMSVLNRPSSVLIPFSIFATVFILNMYRTGGCLVKSCEYTSMFHHTISIVAALACMAAEWNELSTRAVYGSNTGFPWASLLQHINIGYFLYDFLHSLAWEHHFIIHHTVALTGLFASEYMNSFALANAVNTLIAESGSIIYNYYNAHKSLNHYVIFVAVYGVSRLIFLVWSLLVLHQVWRPFEGAVYPFWAPYAITSLQLSLLVVNLVFLFTHMRKLNRKLRERRQEAARKAAGEGEVTTAVLRRRSVVAIDAAA
;
A
#
# COMPACT_ATOMS: atom_id res chain seq x y z
N THR A 1 -14.03 35.58 23.72
CA THR A 1 -12.97 34.89 22.96
C THR A 1 -13.24 35.07 21.49
N PRO A 2 -12.25 35.45 20.65
CA PRO A 2 -12.42 35.44 19.21
C PRO A 2 -12.81 34.01 18.76
N GLY A 3 -13.75 33.92 17.82
CA GLY A 3 -14.58 32.74 17.58
C GLY A 3 -13.84 31.46 17.21
N LYS A 4 -14.45 30.30 17.53
CA LYS A 4 -13.94 28.93 17.26
C LYS A 4 -13.88 28.56 15.76
N SER A 5 -14.10 29.50 14.85
CA SER A 5 -14.18 29.28 13.41
C SER A 5 -13.33 30.31 12.67
N LEU A 6 -12.54 29.82 11.71
CA LEU A 6 -11.77 30.67 10.81
C LEU A 6 -12.70 31.59 10.03
N SER A 7 -12.37 32.88 10.00
CA SER A 7 -13.01 33.85 9.12
C SER A 7 -12.83 33.46 7.65
N ASN A 8 -13.73 33.91 6.78
CA ASN A 8 -13.61 33.65 5.34
C ASN A 8 -12.28 34.17 4.76
N SER A 9 -11.74 35.26 5.30
CA SER A 9 -10.42 35.77 4.93
C SER A 9 -9.29 34.81 5.33
N GLU A 10 -9.36 34.20 6.51
CA GLU A 10 -8.36 33.21 6.97
C GLU A 10 -8.44 31.92 6.17
N GLN A 11 -9.66 31.44 5.86
CA GLN A 11 -9.85 30.26 4.99
C GLN A 11 -9.29 30.50 3.58
N THR A 12 -9.56 31.68 3.00
CA THR A 12 -9.03 32.06 1.68
C THR A 12 -7.50 32.18 1.72
N CYS A 13 -6.95 32.73 2.81
CA CYS A 13 -5.50 32.83 3.01
C CYS A 13 -4.84 31.45 3.09
N LEU A 14 -5.41 30.53 3.86
CA LEU A 14 -4.94 29.14 3.97
C LEU A 14 -5.01 28.41 2.63
N TRP A 15 -6.08 28.61 1.85
CA TRP A 15 -6.19 28.04 0.51
C TRP A 15 -5.10 28.54 -0.43
N ARG A 16 -4.86 29.86 -0.47
CA ARG A 16 -3.77 30.46 -1.27
C ARG A 16 -2.39 30.01 -0.79
N CYS A 17 -2.21 29.84 0.52
CA CYS A 17 -0.97 29.33 1.09
C CYS A 17 -0.70 27.89 0.63
N ALA A 18 -1.71 27.01 0.70
CA ALA A 18 -1.61 25.63 0.23
C ALA A 18 -1.31 25.56 -1.28
N GLN A 19 -1.99 26.39 -2.09
CA GLN A 19 -1.73 26.46 -3.52
C GLN A 19 -0.30 26.94 -3.83
N ASN A 20 0.16 28.03 -3.20
CA ASN A 20 1.52 28.54 -3.40
C ASN A 20 2.58 27.53 -2.95
N MET A 21 2.32 26.78 -1.87
CA MET A 21 3.22 25.73 -1.41
C MET A 21 3.31 24.59 -2.42
N MET A 22 2.19 24.17 -3.02
CA MET A 22 2.17 23.17 -4.09
C MET A 22 2.94 23.64 -5.33
N GLU A 23 2.70 24.88 -5.79
CA GLU A 23 3.39 25.45 -6.95
C GLU A 23 4.90 25.59 -6.69
N THR A 24 5.29 26.03 -5.49
CA THR A 24 6.71 26.12 -5.09
C THR A 24 7.37 24.75 -5.02
N ASN A 25 6.67 23.74 -4.50
CA ASN A 25 7.19 22.37 -4.45
C ASN A 25 7.41 21.78 -5.84
N VAL A 26 6.46 21.96 -6.77
CA VAL A 26 6.62 21.53 -8.17
C VAL A 26 7.80 22.23 -8.83
N PHE A 27 7.98 23.54 -8.57
CA PHE A 27 9.12 24.29 -9.07
C PHE A 27 10.46 23.77 -8.51
N MET A 28 10.53 23.52 -7.21
CA MET A 28 11.73 22.99 -6.54
C MET A 28 12.09 21.59 -7.04
N GLN A 29 11.10 20.72 -7.26
CA GLN A 29 11.33 19.39 -7.85
C GLN A 29 11.91 19.48 -9.27
N LYS A 30 11.36 20.35 -10.13
CA LYS A 30 11.91 20.56 -11.48
C LYS A 30 13.37 21.01 -11.41
N ARG A 31 13.71 21.88 -10.47
CA ARG A 31 15.08 22.39 -10.27
C ARG A 31 16.02 21.31 -9.75
N LEU A 32 15.59 20.48 -8.80
CA LEU A 32 16.36 19.35 -8.27
C LEU A 32 16.64 18.30 -9.35
N VAL A 33 15.65 17.97 -10.18
CA VAL A 33 15.83 17.05 -11.31
C VAL A 33 16.81 17.63 -12.34
N GLN A 34 16.73 18.93 -12.63
CA GLN A 34 17.69 19.60 -13.51
C GLN A 34 19.12 19.58 -12.94
N GLN A 35 19.29 19.84 -11.64
CA GLN A 35 20.58 19.76 -10.96
C GLN A 35 21.15 18.34 -10.96
N ALA A 36 20.33 17.33 -10.69
CA ALA A 36 20.72 15.93 -10.74
C ALA A 36 21.16 15.50 -12.16
N LYS A 37 20.44 15.96 -13.20
CA LYS A 37 20.83 15.74 -14.61
C LYS A 37 22.16 16.44 -14.95
N HIS A 38 22.37 17.65 -14.46
CA HIS A 38 23.62 18.39 -14.69
C HIS A 38 24.83 17.72 -14.00
N GLN A 39 24.66 17.25 -12.75
CA GLN A 39 25.69 16.49 -12.04
C GLN A 39 25.99 15.14 -12.71
N ARG A 40 24.95 14.45 -13.23
CA ARG A 40 25.14 13.20 -14.00
C ARG A 40 25.85 13.44 -15.34
N GLY A 41 25.55 14.53 -16.03
CA GLY A 41 26.22 14.90 -17.29
C GLY A 41 27.70 15.29 -17.11
N LEU A 42 28.05 15.87 -15.97
CA LEU A 42 29.45 16.15 -15.59
C LEU A 42 30.21 14.88 -15.18
N SER A 43 29.51 13.86 -14.66
CA SER A 43 30.11 12.56 -14.29
C SER A 43 30.33 11.61 -15.46
N THR A 44 29.71 11.83 -16.62
CA THR A 44 29.85 10.96 -17.82
C THR A 44 31.05 11.28 -18.70
N VAL A 45 31.85 12.29 -18.37
CA VAL A 45 33.07 12.62 -19.12
C VAL A 45 34.29 11.83 -18.63
N ASP A 46 34.24 11.20 -17.46
CA ASP A 46 35.34 10.35 -16.97
C ASP A 46 34.84 8.98 -16.48
N THR A 47 35.39 7.95 -17.13
CA THR A 47 35.41 6.51 -16.78
C THR A 47 34.21 5.63 -17.17
N GLY A 48 34.54 4.62 -17.99
CA GLY A 48 33.63 3.59 -18.49
C GLY A 48 33.23 2.57 -17.43
N ALA A 49 32.06 2.79 -16.81
CA ALA A 49 31.40 1.82 -15.93
C ALA A 49 29.94 1.64 -16.38
N SER A 50 29.72 0.82 -17.42
CA SER A 50 28.39 0.68 -18.06
C SER A 50 27.58 -0.55 -17.62
N ARG A 51 28.02 -1.32 -16.62
CA ARG A 51 27.39 -2.62 -16.27
C ARG A 51 26.68 -2.70 -14.92
N ALA A 52 26.82 -1.68 -14.06
CA ALA A 52 26.15 -1.63 -12.75
C ALA A 52 24.93 -0.69 -12.72
N ARG A 53 24.61 -0.05 -13.86
CA ARG A 53 23.60 1.03 -13.93
C ARG A 53 22.20 0.57 -14.34
N GLU A 54 22.05 -0.55 -15.04
CA GLU A 54 20.73 -1.04 -15.48
C GLU A 54 19.89 -1.58 -14.30
N ASP A 55 20.52 -2.08 -13.24
CA ASP A 55 19.82 -2.64 -12.07
C ASP A 55 19.20 -1.58 -11.13
N GLU A 56 19.69 -0.33 -11.14
CA GLU A 56 19.10 0.77 -10.36
C GLU A 56 17.95 1.46 -11.11
N GLU A 57 18.04 1.57 -12.43
CA GLU A 57 17.03 2.24 -13.26
C GLU A 57 15.72 1.43 -13.39
N GLU A 58 15.81 0.09 -13.44
CA GLU A 58 14.62 -0.79 -13.47
C GLU A 58 13.84 -0.82 -12.14
N SER A 59 14.44 -0.36 -11.03
CA SER A 59 13.75 -0.31 -9.72
C SER A 59 12.86 0.93 -9.53
N ALA A 60 13.10 2.00 -10.31
CA ALA A 60 12.34 3.24 -10.24
C ALA A 60 11.23 3.34 -11.31
N GLU A 61 11.35 2.61 -12.42
CA GLU A 61 10.44 2.76 -13.57
C GLU A 61 9.24 1.79 -13.57
N GLU A 62 9.27 0.68 -12.81
CA GLU A 62 8.25 -0.38 -12.91
C GLU A 62 7.26 -0.50 -11.73
N VAL A 63 7.36 0.33 -10.69
CA VAL A 63 6.44 0.29 -9.53
C VAL A 63 5.44 1.43 -9.59
N GLY A 64 4.55 1.37 -10.57
CA GLY A 64 3.32 2.14 -10.58
C GLY A 64 2.32 1.48 -11.52
N PRO A 65 1.09 1.16 -11.10
CA PRO A 65 0.03 0.98 -12.07
C PRO A 65 -0.11 2.34 -12.77
N THR A 66 0.27 2.41 -14.04
CA THR A 66 -0.02 3.55 -14.90
C THR A 66 -1.53 3.63 -15.05
N PHE A 67 -2.19 4.29 -14.10
CA PHE A 67 -3.47 4.93 -14.37
C PHE A 67 -3.16 5.99 -15.40
N SER A 68 -3.56 5.72 -16.65
CA SER A 68 -3.56 6.68 -17.72
C SER A 68 -4.26 7.94 -17.23
N VAL A 69 -3.49 8.99 -16.96
CA VAL A 69 -3.98 10.35 -16.83
C VAL A 69 -4.63 10.68 -18.16
N ILE A 70 -5.96 10.54 -18.23
CA ILE A 70 -6.74 11.11 -19.32
C ILE A 70 -6.44 12.60 -19.23
N ALA A 71 -5.68 13.07 -20.21
CA ALA A 71 -5.36 14.47 -20.39
C ALA A 71 -6.68 15.26 -20.40
N TRP A 72 -6.93 16.00 -19.32
CA TRP A 72 -7.88 17.10 -19.33
C TRP A 72 -7.26 18.21 -20.17
N ASN A 73 -7.43 18.06 -21.47
CA ASN A 73 -7.30 19.14 -22.42
C ASN A 73 -8.66 19.84 -22.39
N ASP A 74 -8.77 21.00 -21.77
CA ASP A 74 -9.71 21.96 -22.34
C ASP A 74 -9.25 23.40 -22.23
N ARG A 75 -9.28 24.02 -23.41
CA ARG A 75 -9.05 25.43 -23.64
C ARG A 75 -10.29 26.17 -23.15
N GLY A 76 -10.07 27.41 -22.70
CA GLY A 76 -11.11 28.21 -22.11
C GLY A 76 -12.34 28.41 -23.01
N SER A 77 -13.50 28.49 -22.38
CA SER A 77 -14.42 29.58 -22.67
C SER A 77 -15.34 29.81 -21.49
N CYS A 78 -15.18 30.99 -20.90
CA CYS A 78 -16.09 31.57 -19.93
C CYS A 78 -17.40 31.89 -20.66
N LYS A 79 -18.48 31.15 -20.39
CA LYS A 79 -19.85 31.62 -20.64
C LYS A 79 -20.74 31.31 -19.44
N ARG A 80 -21.19 32.39 -18.80
CA ARG A 80 -22.32 32.41 -17.88
C ARG A 80 -23.55 31.85 -18.58
N LEU A 81 -24.24 30.92 -17.93
CA LEU A 81 -25.68 30.73 -18.08
C LEU A 81 -26.21 30.36 -16.69
N GLY A 82 -27.05 31.26 -16.17
CA GLY A 82 -27.73 31.08 -14.90
C GLY A 82 -29.03 30.29 -15.05
N SER A 83 -29.80 30.39 -13.97
CA SER A 83 -31.14 29.87 -13.71
C SER A 83 -31.21 28.44 -13.15
N ALA A 84 -31.86 28.41 -12.00
CA ALA A 84 -32.11 27.27 -11.14
C ALA A 84 -33.13 26.31 -11.76
N PHE A 85 -32.91 25.01 -11.55
CA PHE A 85 -33.95 24.00 -11.58
C PHE A 85 -33.79 23.11 -10.34
N PRO A 86 -34.79 23.02 -9.45
CA PRO A 86 -34.81 22.02 -8.40
C PRO A 86 -35.25 20.70 -9.05
N VAL A 87 -34.35 19.72 -9.13
CA VAL A 87 -34.73 18.34 -9.47
C VAL A 87 -35.05 17.63 -8.15
N PRO A 88 -36.25 17.05 -7.97
CA PRO A 88 -36.55 16.27 -6.79
C PRO A 88 -35.73 14.97 -6.84
N PHE A 89 -34.97 14.71 -5.78
CA PHE A 89 -34.38 13.39 -5.51
C PHE A 89 -35.52 12.43 -5.11
N GLN A 90 -36.23 11.91 -6.11
CA GLN A 90 -37.14 10.78 -5.92
C GLN A 90 -36.40 9.48 -6.22
N SER A 91 -36.42 8.62 -5.22
CA SER A 91 -36.02 7.21 -5.17
C SER A 91 -36.14 6.47 -6.50
N ALA A 92 -35.03 6.35 -7.21
CA ALA A 92 -34.80 5.27 -8.15
C ALA A 92 -33.38 4.76 -7.88
N CYS A 93 -33.26 3.71 -7.06
CA CYS A 93 -32.05 2.89 -7.06
C CYS A 93 -32.00 2.18 -8.41
N PRO A 94 -31.08 2.49 -9.34
CA PRO A 94 -30.86 1.61 -10.46
C PRO A 94 -30.35 0.28 -9.88
N GLN A 95 -31.04 -0.82 -10.19
CA GLN A 95 -30.58 -2.17 -9.89
C GLN A 95 -29.27 -2.41 -10.67
N LEU A 96 -28.14 -2.07 -10.06
CA LEU A 96 -26.82 -2.44 -10.56
C LEU A 96 -26.60 -3.92 -10.24
N SER A 97 -27.11 -4.78 -11.11
CA SER A 97 -26.84 -6.21 -11.12
C SER A 97 -25.43 -6.46 -11.67
N ILE A 98 -24.39 -6.20 -10.88
CA ILE A 98 -23.01 -6.39 -11.36
C ILE A 98 -22.65 -7.89 -11.50
N PHE A 99 -23.46 -8.84 -11.00
CA PHE A 99 -23.16 -10.28 -11.13
C PHE A 99 -24.36 -11.24 -11.31
N GLY A 100 -25.57 -10.76 -11.62
CA GLY A 100 -26.73 -11.64 -11.87
C GLY A 100 -27.17 -12.54 -10.70
N LEU A 101 -26.50 -12.45 -9.54
CA LEU A 101 -26.92 -13.08 -8.29
C LEU A 101 -27.92 -12.15 -7.60
N PRO A 102 -29.13 -12.61 -7.26
CA PRO A 102 -30.05 -11.84 -6.46
C PRO A 102 -29.44 -11.66 -5.07
N LEU A 103 -28.85 -10.49 -4.83
CA LEU A 103 -28.54 -10.04 -3.46
C LEU A 103 -29.84 -10.10 -2.66
N PRO A 104 -29.81 -10.62 -1.42
CA PRO A 104 -31.00 -10.60 -0.59
C PRO A 104 -31.52 -9.17 -0.51
N LEU A 105 -32.76 -8.97 -0.94
CA LEU A 105 -33.52 -7.75 -0.73
C LEU A 105 -33.67 -7.59 0.78
N MET A 106 -32.68 -6.97 1.42
CA MET A 106 -32.72 -6.67 2.85
C MET A 106 -33.52 -5.39 3.03
N GLU A 107 -34.57 -5.48 3.84
CA GLU A 107 -35.29 -4.30 4.30
C GLU A 107 -34.30 -3.41 5.08
N PRO A 108 -34.18 -2.12 4.74
CA PRO A 108 -33.31 -1.21 5.47
C PRO A 108 -33.81 -1.14 6.93
N SER A 109 -32.96 -1.51 7.88
CA SER A 109 -33.27 -1.33 9.29
C SER A 109 -33.46 0.16 9.58
N SER A 110 -34.69 0.56 9.89
CA SER A 110 -35.09 1.96 10.11
C SER A 110 -34.48 2.59 11.38
N SER A 111 -33.63 1.87 12.12
CA SER A 111 -33.11 2.27 13.43
C SER A 111 -31.57 2.31 13.53
N PHE A 112 -30.82 2.36 12.42
CA PHE A 112 -29.37 2.52 12.50
C PHE A 112 -29.01 3.95 12.95
N SER A 113 -28.60 4.08 14.21
CA SER A 113 -27.92 5.28 14.71
C SER A 113 -26.42 4.98 14.73
N PRO A 114 -25.57 5.68 13.94
CA PRO A 114 -24.14 5.42 13.94
C PRO A 114 -23.59 5.70 15.34
N PRO A 115 -22.96 4.72 16.01
CA PRO A 115 -22.36 4.97 17.30
C PRO A 115 -21.06 5.75 17.05
N MET A 116 -21.07 7.01 17.50
CA MET A 116 -19.98 7.96 17.32
C MET A 116 -18.74 7.59 18.18
N SER A 117 -18.02 6.50 17.90
CA SER A 117 -16.85 6.07 18.70
C SER A 117 -15.66 7.05 18.59
N VAL A 118 -15.23 7.41 17.38
CA VAL A 118 -14.10 8.33 17.15
C VAL A 118 -14.44 9.78 17.50
N LEU A 119 -15.65 10.22 17.13
CA LEU A 119 -16.15 11.56 17.45
C LEU A 119 -16.25 11.79 18.97
N ASN A 120 -16.50 10.74 19.75
CA ASN A 120 -16.58 10.83 21.20
C ASN A 120 -15.22 10.68 21.90
N ARG A 121 -14.18 10.13 21.24
CA ARG A 121 -12.84 9.93 21.84
C ARG A 121 -11.71 10.22 20.84
N PRO A 122 -11.51 11.48 20.43
CA PRO A 122 -10.44 11.85 19.50
C PRO A 122 -9.04 11.48 20.03
N SER A 123 -8.86 11.43 21.36
CA SER A 123 -7.62 11.01 21.99
C SER A 123 -7.16 9.61 21.56
N SER A 124 -8.07 8.70 21.25
CA SER A 124 -7.73 7.32 20.83
C SER A 124 -6.95 7.27 19.52
N VAL A 125 -7.14 8.24 18.61
CA VAL A 125 -6.43 8.36 17.33
C VAL A 125 -5.25 9.33 17.45
N LEU A 126 -5.43 10.43 18.19
CA LEU A 126 -4.38 11.44 18.36
C LEU A 126 -3.16 10.90 19.12
N ILE A 127 -3.35 10.01 20.10
CA ILE A 127 -2.23 9.40 20.83
C ILE A 127 -1.33 8.59 19.89
N PRO A 128 -1.82 7.60 19.11
CA PRO A 128 -0.99 6.91 18.13
C PRO A 128 -0.35 7.85 17.12
N PHE A 129 -1.10 8.83 16.57
CA PHE A 129 -0.54 9.85 15.67
C PHE A 129 0.68 10.55 16.29
N SER A 130 0.55 11.04 17.53
CA SER A 130 1.64 11.71 18.25
C SER A 130 2.81 10.78 18.53
N ILE A 131 2.56 9.50 18.82
CA ILE A 131 3.61 8.49 19.00
C ILE A 131 4.41 8.33 17.70
N PHE A 132 3.75 8.13 16.55
CA PHE A 132 4.45 7.95 15.28
C PHE A 132 5.20 9.21 14.83
N ALA A 133 4.60 10.39 15.02
CA ALA A 133 5.30 11.66 14.78
C ALA A 133 6.55 11.81 15.67
N THR A 134 6.46 11.43 16.95
CA THR A 134 7.59 11.47 17.88
C THR A 134 8.67 10.48 17.48
N VAL A 135 8.30 9.24 17.15
CA VAL A 135 9.23 8.20 16.67
C VAL A 135 9.96 8.68 15.43
N PHE A 136 9.26 9.31 14.49
CA PHE A 136 9.88 9.91 13.31
C PHE A 136 10.89 11.01 13.66
N ILE A 137 10.53 11.95 14.53
CA ILE A 137 11.45 13.03 14.96
C ILE A 137 12.70 12.45 15.64
N LEU A 138 12.53 11.44 16.49
CA LEU A 138 13.64 10.75 17.15
C LEU A 138 14.54 10.03 16.11
N ASN A 139 13.94 9.39 15.10
CA ASN A 139 14.68 8.77 14.02
C ASN A 139 15.39 9.80 13.12
N MET A 140 14.78 10.95 12.86
CA MET A 140 15.41 12.07 12.15
C MET A 140 16.63 12.57 12.90
N TYR A 141 16.54 12.74 14.22
CA TYR A 141 17.68 13.10 15.05
C TYR A 141 18.78 12.02 15.00
N ARG A 142 18.42 10.75 15.20
CA ARG A 142 19.34 9.60 15.20
C ARG A 142 20.07 9.42 13.86
N THR A 143 19.40 9.68 12.74
CA THR A 143 19.95 9.47 11.40
C THR A 143 20.65 10.70 10.83
N GLY A 144 20.79 11.77 11.61
CA GLY A 144 21.42 13.01 11.16
C GLY A 144 20.61 13.75 10.11
N GLY A 145 19.28 13.66 10.18
CA GLY A 145 18.35 14.31 9.25
C GLY A 145 18.10 13.53 7.96
N CYS A 146 18.48 12.25 7.89
CA CYS A 146 18.21 11.42 6.72
C CYS A 146 16.73 11.02 6.68
N LEU A 147 15.96 11.72 5.84
CA LEU A 147 14.51 11.53 5.70
C LEU A 147 14.15 10.07 5.39
N VAL A 148 14.71 9.51 4.32
CA VAL A 148 14.39 8.16 3.83
C VAL A 148 14.58 7.09 4.92
N LYS A 149 15.72 7.11 5.63
CA LYS A 149 15.98 6.15 6.71
C LYS A 149 15.04 6.34 7.90
N SER A 150 14.66 7.58 8.17
CA SER A 150 13.74 7.89 9.28
C SER A 150 12.32 7.41 8.98
N CYS A 151 11.87 7.56 7.73
CA CYS A 151 10.62 6.98 7.24
C CYS A 151 10.65 5.46 7.35
N GLU A 152 11.71 4.82 6.86
CA GLU A 152 11.88 3.37 6.91
C GLU A 152 11.81 2.83 8.34
N TYR A 153 12.53 3.44 9.29
CA TYR A 153 12.50 3.02 10.69
C TYR A 153 11.15 3.26 11.36
N THR A 154 10.46 4.36 11.04
CA THR A 154 9.14 4.67 11.61
C THR A 154 8.07 3.72 11.06
N SER A 155 8.13 3.43 9.76
CA SER A 155 7.27 2.45 9.10
C SER A 155 7.52 1.04 9.65
N MET A 156 8.78 0.61 9.80
CA MET A 156 9.12 -0.67 10.42
C MET A 156 8.63 -0.79 11.87
N PHE A 157 8.67 0.31 12.63
CA PHE A 157 8.11 0.36 13.98
C PHE A 157 6.58 0.16 13.97
N HIS A 158 5.86 0.83 13.05
CA HIS A 158 4.42 0.61 12.86
C HIS A 158 4.12 -0.84 12.49
N HIS A 159 4.76 -1.39 11.45
CA HIS A 159 4.54 -2.77 11.02
C HIS A 159 4.70 -3.75 12.18
N THR A 160 5.76 -3.59 12.98
CA THR A 160 6.04 -4.46 14.13
C THR A 160 4.95 -4.38 15.19
N ILE A 161 4.56 -3.16 15.61
CA ILE A 161 3.52 -2.98 16.63
C ILE A 161 2.17 -3.49 16.13
N SER A 162 1.83 -3.21 14.87
CA SER A 162 0.57 -3.63 14.26
C SER A 162 0.46 -5.15 14.16
N ILE A 163 1.54 -5.87 13.83
CA ILE A 163 1.57 -7.34 13.88
C ILE A 163 1.33 -7.85 15.30
N VAL A 164 2.06 -7.32 16.29
CA VAL A 164 1.93 -7.77 17.68
C VAL A 164 0.52 -7.53 18.20
N ALA A 165 -0.04 -6.35 17.95
CA ALA A 165 -1.40 -6.00 18.33
C ALA A 165 -2.46 -6.83 17.57
N ALA A 166 -2.23 -7.13 16.29
CA ALA A 166 -3.14 -7.99 15.52
C ALA A 166 -3.13 -9.42 16.03
N LEU A 167 -1.96 -9.99 16.35
CA LEU A 167 -1.84 -11.31 16.95
C LEU A 167 -2.52 -11.37 18.32
N ALA A 168 -2.34 -10.35 19.17
CA ALA A 168 -3.02 -10.26 20.46
C ALA A 168 -4.55 -10.19 20.30
N CYS A 169 -5.03 -9.38 19.35
CA CYS A 169 -6.46 -9.29 18.99
C CYS A 169 -7.01 -10.64 18.53
N MET A 170 -6.32 -11.31 17.60
CA MET A 170 -6.74 -12.61 17.08
C MET A 170 -6.71 -13.71 18.15
N ALA A 171 -5.75 -13.67 19.08
CA ALA A 171 -5.70 -14.62 20.19
C ALA A 171 -6.84 -14.40 21.18
N ALA A 172 -7.17 -13.14 21.49
CA ALA A 172 -8.27 -12.80 22.39
C ALA A 172 -9.65 -13.16 21.79
N GLU A 173 -9.83 -12.92 20.49
CA GLU A 173 -11.12 -13.01 19.81
C GLU A 173 -11.20 -14.21 18.83
N TRP A 174 -10.36 -15.23 19.02
CA TRP A 174 -10.18 -16.33 18.07
C TRP A 174 -11.50 -16.99 17.66
N ASN A 175 -12.38 -17.25 18.63
CA ASN A 175 -13.65 -17.92 18.40
C ASN A 175 -14.63 -17.06 17.58
N GLU A 176 -14.50 -15.73 17.65
CA GLU A 176 -15.40 -14.78 17.01
C GLU A 176 -14.98 -14.45 15.57
N LEU A 177 -13.75 -14.81 15.17
CA LEU A 177 -13.25 -14.59 13.81
C LEU A 177 -14.12 -15.24 12.74
N SER A 178 -14.65 -16.43 13.03
CA SER A 178 -15.39 -17.23 12.05
C SER A 178 -16.84 -16.77 11.81
N THR A 179 -17.42 -16.05 12.78
CA THR A 179 -18.86 -15.75 12.84
C THR A 179 -19.16 -14.26 12.87
N ARG A 180 -18.33 -13.46 13.54
CA ARG A 180 -18.62 -12.05 13.87
C ARG A 180 -17.55 -11.07 13.38
N ALA A 181 -16.54 -11.51 12.65
CA ALA A 181 -15.46 -10.63 12.18
C ALA A 181 -15.95 -9.45 11.33
N VAL A 182 -17.00 -9.66 10.53
CA VAL A 182 -17.53 -8.63 9.61
C VAL A 182 -18.51 -7.68 10.30
N TYR A 183 -19.54 -8.22 10.95
CA TYR A 183 -20.66 -7.42 11.49
C TYR A 183 -20.69 -7.31 13.02
N GLY A 184 -19.73 -7.92 13.72
CA GLY A 184 -19.63 -7.75 15.15
C GLY A 184 -19.25 -6.30 15.46
N SER A 185 -19.86 -5.78 16.53
CA SER A 185 -19.69 -4.38 16.90
C SER A 185 -18.24 -4.08 17.31
N ASN A 186 -17.64 -3.00 16.81
CA ASN A 186 -16.25 -2.65 17.18
C ASN A 186 -16.09 -2.42 18.69
N THR A 187 -17.14 -1.94 19.37
CA THR A 187 -17.16 -1.80 20.84
C THR A 187 -17.12 -3.14 21.57
N GLY A 188 -17.55 -4.22 20.91
CA GLY A 188 -17.44 -5.60 21.41
C GLY A 188 -16.04 -6.20 21.26
N PHE A 189 -15.14 -5.57 20.48
CA PHE A 189 -13.79 -6.02 20.22
C PHE A 189 -12.76 -4.93 20.57
N PRO A 190 -12.52 -4.66 21.86
CA PRO A 190 -11.70 -3.53 22.29
C PRO A 190 -10.26 -3.59 21.74
N TRP A 191 -9.68 -4.78 21.62
CA TRP A 191 -8.34 -4.96 21.03
C TRP A 191 -8.31 -4.67 19.53
N ALA A 192 -9.34 -5.08 18.79
CA ALA A 192 -9.48 -4.78 17.37
C ALA A 192 -9.68 -3.28 17.13
N SER A 193 -10.52 -2.63 17.94
CA SER A 193 -10.73 -1.18 17.89
C SER A 193 -9.46 -0.42 18.25
N LEU A 194 -8.70 -0.87 19.26
CA LEU A 194 -7.40 -0.28 19.60
C LEU A 194 -6.42 -0.35 18.41
N LEU A 195 -6.27 -1.53 17.79
CA LEU A 195 -5.43 -1.69 16.61
C LEU A 195 -5.89 -0.79 15.45
N GLN A 196 -7.20 -0.70 15.22
CA GLN A 196 -7.76 0.17 14.20
C GLN A 196 -7.40 1.64 14.46
N HIS A 197 -7.49 2.12 15.71
CA HIS A 197 -7.06 3.48 16.06
C HIS A 197 -5.54 3.69 15.93
N ILE A 198 -4.72 2.68 16.24
CA ILE A 198 -3.28 2.71 15.97
C ILE A 198 -3.02 2.90 14.48
N ASN A 199 -3.70 2.14 13.63
CA ASN A 199 -3.58 2.24 12.18
C ASN A 199 -4.08 3.59 11.64
N ILE A 200 -5.23 4.10 12.13
CA ILE A 200 -5.73 5.42 11.73
C ILE A 200 -4.70 6.50 12.10
N GLY A 201 -4.16 6.47 13.33
CA GLY A 201 -3.18 7.44 13.77
C GLY A 201 -1.88 7.38 12.97
N TYR A 202 -1.39 6.17 12.66
CA TYR A 202 -0.25 5.97 11.76
C TYR A 202 -0.52 6.52 10.36
N PHE A 203 -1.61 6.09 9.69
CA PHE A 203 -1.90 6.51 8.34
C PHE A 203 -2.20 8.00 8.24
N LEU A 204 -2.73 8.64 9.29
CA LEU A 204 -2.92 10.08 9.32
C LEU A 204 -1.56 10.81 9.38
N TYR A 205 -0.64 10.32 10.21
CA TYR A 205 0.74 10.81 10.22
C TYR A 205 1.41 10.62 8.87
N ASP A 206 1.33 9.41 8.31
CA ASP A 206 1.98 9.05 7.06
C ASP A 206 1.35 9.79 5.85
N PHE A 207 0.05 10.09 5.92
CA PHE A 207 -0.64 10.92 4.92
C PHE A 207 -0.12 12.36 4.93
N LEU A 208 0.00 12.99 6.11
CA LEU A 208 0.58 14.34 6.22
C LEU A 208 2.05 14.35 5.79
N HIS A 209 2.80 13.31 6.14
CA HIS A 209 4.17 13.13 5.70
C HIS A 209 4.25 12.98 4.17
N SER A 210 3.39 12.16 3.56
CA SER A 210 3.29 11.97 2.11
C SER A 210 2.94 13.26 1.37
N LEU A 211 2.06 14.10 1.94
CA LEU A 211 1.75 15.42 1.40
C LEU A 211 2.93 16.39 1.41
N ALA A 212 3.81 16.28 2.41
CA ALA A 212 4.97 17.15 2.54
C ALA A 212 6.18 16.69 1.71
N TRP A 213 6.42 15.37 1.63
CA TRP A 213 7.66 14.84 1.04
C TRP A 213 7.47 13.79 -0.06
N GLU A 214 6.47 12.92 0.02
CA GLU A 214 6.36 11.72 -0.83
C GLU A 214 4.94 11.48 -1.38
N HIS A 215 4.65 12.02 -2.57
CA HIS A 215 3.28 12.08 -3.07
C HIS A 215 2.73 10.76 -3.62
N HIS A 216 3.59 9.79 -3.90
CA HIS A 216 3.23 8.52 -4.53
C HIS A 216 2.32 7.63 -3.67
N PHE A 217 2.34 7.80 -2.34
CA PHE A 217 1.52 7.00 -1.41
C PHE A 217 0.20 7.67 -1.00
N ILE A 218 -0.08 8.90 -1.45
CA ILE A 218 -1.28 9.67 -1.05
C ILE A 218 -2.55 8.87 -1.34
N ILE A 219 -2.67 8.26 -2.52
CA ILE A 219 -3.85 7.49 -2.92
C ILE A 219 -4.02 6.26 -2.02
N HIS A 220 -2.93 5.53 -1.78
CA HIS A 220 -2.93 4.35 -0.90
C HIS A 220 -3.40 4.71 0.51
N HIS A 221 -2.83 5.76 1.11
CA HIS A 221 -3.19 6.24 2.44
C HIS A 221 -4.63 6.77 2.50
N THR A 222 -5.10 7.46 1.46
CA THR A 222 -6.50 7.92 1.35
C THR A 222 -7.47 6.74 1.40
N VAL A 223 -7.20 5.69 0.62
CA VAL A 223 -8.06 4.49 0.59
C VAL A 223 -8.01 3.77 1.93
N ALA A 224 -6.83 3.61 2.52
CA ALA A 224 -6.67 2.98 3.84
C ALA A 224 -7.44 3.74 4.93
N LEU A 225 -7.26 5.06 5.03
CA LEU A 225 -8.00 5.91 5.97
C LEU A 225 -9.50 5.84 5.74
N THR A 226 -9.95 5.91 4.49
CA THR A 226 -11.38 5.82 4.15
C THR A 226 -11.96 4.49 4.62
N GLY A 227 -11.27 3.37 4.40
CA GLY A 227 -11.71 2.06 4.87
C GLY A 227 -11.79 1.96 6.41
N LEU A 228 -10.78 2.47 7.11
CA LEU A 228 -10.74 2.46 8.58
C LEU A 228 -11.79 3.40 9.20
N PHE A 229 -12.03 4.56 8.60
CA PHE A 229 -13.09 5.47 9.05
C PHE A 229 -14.48 4.94 8.71
N ALA A 230 -14.67 4.27 7.57
CA ALA A 230 -15.93 3.61 7.25
C ALA A 230 -16.23 2.51 8.28
N SER A 231 -15.22 1.71 8.64
CA SER A 231 -15.31 0.70 9.71
C SER A 231 -15.74 1.32 11.05
N GLU A 232 -15.15 2.45 11.45
CA GLU A 232 -15.58 3.18 12.66
C GLU A 232 -17.01 3.73 12.54
N TYR A 233 -17.36 4.33 11.41
CA TYR A 233 -18.68 4.91 11.18
C TYR A 233 -19.80 3.86 11.22
N MET A 234 -19.54 2.68 10.63
CA MET A 234 -20.46 1.54 10.66
C MET A 234 -20.43 0.80 12.01
N ASN A 235 -19.38 1.01 12.80
CA ASN A 235 -19.08 0.28 14.03
C ASN A 235 -19.08 -1.24 13.81
N SER A 236 -18.47 -1.66 12.72
CA SER A 236 -18.32 -3.05 12.30
C SER A 236 -16.97 -3.22 11.63
N PHE A 237 -16.55 -4.45 11.38
CA PHE A 237 -15.37 -4.79 10.56
C PHE A 237 -14.00 -4.59 11.22
N ALA A 238 -13.91 -4.11 12.47
CA ALA A 238 -12.61 -3.95 13.14
C ALA A 238 -11.86 -5.27 13.30
N LEU A 239 -12.56 -6.35 13.66
CA LEU A 239 -11.93 -7.66 13.83
C LEU A 239 -11.44 -8.22 12.48
N ALA A 240 -12.19 -8.02 11.39
CA ALA A 240 -11.73 -8.38 10.06
C ALA A 240 -10.52 -7.54 9.59
N ASN A 241 -10.53 -6.25 9.92
CA ASN A 241 -9.39 -5.37 9.69
C ASN A 241 -8.15 -5.83 10.45
N ALA A 242 -8.27 -6.36 11.68
CA ALA A 242 -7.12 -6.88 12.41
C ALA A 242 -6.40 -8.01 11.67
N VAL A 243 -7.15 -8.96 11.08
CA VAL A 243 -6.58 -10.03 10.26
C VAL A 243 -5.96 -9.48 8.97
N ASN A 244 -6.65 -8.54 8.30
CA ASN A 244 -6.13 -7.87 7.10
C ASN A 244 -4.82 -7.13 7.39
N THR A 245 -4.73 -6.43 8.54
CA THR A 245 -3.51 -5.78 9.03
C THR A 245 -2.42 -6.80 9.26
N LEU A 246 -2.67 -7.89 9.99
CA LEU A 246 -1.64 -8.92 10.23
C LEU A 246 -1.01 -9.39 8.92
N ILE A 247 -1.83 -9.71 7.92
CA ILE A 247 -1.37 -10.21 6.62
C ILE A 247 -0.63 -9.12 5.83
N ALA A 248 -1.14 -7.89 5.83
CA ALA A 248 -0.52 -6.76 5.13
C ALA A 248 0.86 -6.45 5.73
N GLU A 249 0.93 -6.22 7.03
CA GLU A 249 2.16 -5.81 7.71
C GLU A 249 3.22 -6.90 7.72
N SER A 250 2.82 -8.18 7.85
CA SER A 250 3.75 -9.30 7.71
C SER A 250 4.40 -9.30 6.32
N GLY A 251 3.60 -9.03 5.28
CA GLY A 251 4.11 -8.88 3.91
C GLY A 251 5.12 -7.75 3.79
N SER A 252 4.85 -6.59 4.39
CA SER A 252 5.74 -5.43 4.39
C SER A 252 7.08 -5.71 5.06
N ILE A 253 7.09 -6.39 6.22
CA ILE A 253 8.34 -6.77 6.91
C ILE A 253 9.20 -7.70 6.05
N ILE A 254 8.60 -8.72 5.44
CA ILE A 254 9.34 -9.68 4.59
C ILE A 254 9.89 -8.96 3.35
N TYR A 255 9.12 -8.04 2.77
CA TYR A 255 9.57 -7.25 1.62
C TYR A 255 10.75 -6.33 1.99
N ASN A 256 10.67 -5.64 3.14
CA ASN A 256 11.77 -4.80 3.64
C ASN A 256 13.02 -5.63 3.94
N TYR A 257 12.86 -6.83 4.52
CA TYR A 257 13.98 -7.74 4.73
C TYR A 257 14.66 -8.15 3.41
N TYR A 258 13.87 -8.44 2.37
CA TYR A 258 14.41 -8.69 1.03
C TYR A 258 15.16 -7.47 0.47
N ASN A 259 14.58 -6.27 0.57
CA ASN A 259 15.20 -5.04 0.07
C ASN A 259 16.53 -4.71 0.75
N ALA A 260 16.70 -5.09 2.02
CA ALA A 260 17.95 -4.93 2.75
C ALA A 260 19.07 -5.87 2.28
N HIS A 261 18.74 -7.09 1.81
CA HIS A 261 19.75 -8.11 1.48
C HIS A 261 19.94 -8.35 -0.02
N LYS A 262 19.01 -7.88 -0.88
CA LYS A 262 19.02 -7.86 -2.36
C LYS A 262 19.56 -9.10 -3.10
N SER A 263 19.60 -10.28 -2.48
CA SER A 263 20.07 -11.49 -3.14
C SER A 263 18.93 -12.24 -3.84
N LEU A 264 19.24 -13.05 -4.86
CA LEU A 264 18.27 -13.93 -5.50
C LEU A 264 17.64 -14.94 -4.51
N ASN A 265 18.42 -15.51 -3.58
CA ASN A 265 17.91 -16.46 -2.61
C ASN A 265 16.88 -15.81 -1.67
N HIS A 266 17.22 -14.64 -1.13
CA HIS A 266 16.28 -13.82 -0.35
C HIS A 266 15.03 -13.46 -1.15
N TYR A 267 15.15 -13.18 -2.45
CA TYR A 267 13.99 -12.92 -3.31
C TYR A 267 13.10 -14.15 -3.51
N VAL A 268 13.70 -15.33 -3.74
CA VAL A 268 12.95 -16.61 -3.82
C VAL A 268 12.17 -16.85 -2.53
N ILE A 269 12.82 -16.68 -1.37
CA ILE A 269 12.19 -16.84 -0.05
C ILE A 269 11.05 -15.84 0.10
N PHE A 270 11.28 -14.55 -0.22
CA PHE A 270 10.24 -13.53 -0.20
C PHE A 270 9.02 -13.93 -1.03
N VAL A 271 9.21 -14.32 -2.29
CA VAL A 271 8.11 -14.71 -3.19
C VAL A 271 7.37 -15.93 -2.66
N ALA A 272 8.07 -16.91 -2.09
CA ALA A 272 7.46 -18.11 -1.52
C ALA A 272 6.60 -17.76 -0.28
N VAL A 273 7.16 -17.04 0.69
CA VAL A 273 6.45 -16.65 1.92
C VAL A 273 5.29 -15.70 1.58
N TYR A 274 5.51 -14.76 0.67
CA TYR A 274 4.46 -13.87 0.17
C TYR A 274 3.36 -14.67 -0.54
N GLY A 275 3.70 -15.66 -1.36
CA GLY A 275 2.73 -16.55 -2.00
C GLY A 275 1.85 -17.29 -0.99
N VAL A 276 2.45 -17.87 0.05
CA VAL A 276 1.72 -18.53 1.13
C VAL A 276 0.81 -17.55 1.87
N SER A 277 1.30 -16.35 2.20
CA SER A 277 0.47 -15.35 2.90
C SER A 277 -0.72 -14.89 2.06
N ARG A 278 -0.60 -14.83 0.71
CA ARG A 278 -1.72 -14.52 -0.18
C ARG A 278 -2.71 -15.68 -0.33
N LEU A 279 -2.27 -16.93 -0.21
CA LEU A 279 -3.19 -18.07 -0.12
C LEU A 279 -4.02 -18.03 1.17
N ILE A 280 -3.39 -17.72 2.30
CA ILE A 280 -4.10 -17.48 3.57
C ILE A 280 -5.08 -16.31 3.42
N PHE A 281 -4.64 -15.22 2.79
CA PHE A 281 -5.50 -14.07 2.49
C PHE A 281 -6.71 -14.43 1.62
N LEU A 282 -6.54 -15.31 0.63
CA LEU A 282 -7.64 -15.79 -0.21
C LEU A 282 -8.66 -16.57 0.61
N VAL A 283 -8.23 -17.53 1.44
CA VAL A 283 -9.12 -18.28 2.33
C VAL A 283 -9.85 -17.34 3.28
N TRP A 284 -9.12 -16.39 3.87
CA TRP A 284 -9.69 -15.35 4.72
C TRP A 284 -10.73 -14.48 3.99
N SER A 285 -10.44 -14.08 2.75
CA SER A 285 -11.36 -13.29 1.92
C SER A 285 -12.66 -14.03 1.65
N LEU A 286 -12.58 -15.34 1.40
CA LEU A 286 -13.77 -16.18 1.22
C LEU A 286 -14.61 -16.26 2.50
N LEU A 287 -13.98 -16.33 3.67
CA LEU A 287 -14.67 -16.30 4.96
C LEU A 287 -15.37 -14.95 5.20
N VAL A 288 -14.68 -13.84 4.92
CA VAL A 288 -15.27 -12.48 5.01
C VAL A 288 -16.48 -12.36 4.09
N LEU A 289 -16.35 -12.77 2.82
CA LEU A 289 -17.45 -12.73 1.86
C LEU A 289 -18.61 -13.65 2.28
N HIS A 290 -18.30 -14.80 2.89
CA HIS A 290 -19.33 -15.68 3.46
C HIS A 290 -20.10 -14.99 4.57
N GLN A 291 -19.43 -14.30 5.51
CA GLN A 291 -20.08 -13.55 6.59
C GLN A 291 -20.86 -12.35 6.07
N VAL A 292 -20.40 -11.68 5.01
CA VAL A 292 -21.16 -10.62 4.34
C VAL A 292 -22.48 -11.16 3.77
N TRP A 293 -22.44 -12.34 3.14
CA TRP A 293 -23.63 -12.96 2.56
C TRP A 293 -24.55 -13.63 3.59
N ARG A 294 -23.97 -14.12 4.68
CA ARG A 294 -24.66 -14.79 5.79
C ARG A 294 -24.30 -14.09 7.11
N PRO A 295 -24.85 -12.89 7.34
CA PRO A 295 -24.70 -12.21 8.61
C PRO A 295 -25.23 -13.11 9.74
N PHE A 296 -24.59 -13.04 10.91
CA PHE A 296 -25.10 -13.72 12.10
C PHE A 296 -26.42 -13.11 12.57
N GLU A 297 -27.19 -13.87 13.34
CA GLU A 297 -28.48 -13.43 13.86
C GLU A 297 -28.33 -12.20 14.77
N GLY A 298 -29.10 -11.14 14.50
CA GLY A 298 -29.03 -9.89 15.26
C GLY A 298 -27.91 -8.93 14.83
N ALA A 299 -27.21 -9.19 13.72
CA ALA A 299 -26.29 -8.22 13.13
C ALA A 299 -27.02 -6.92 12.74
N VAL A 300 -26.47 -5.77 13.15
CA VAL A 300 -27.02 -4.45 12.84
C VAL A 300 -25.97 -3.65 12.06
N TYR A 301 -26.30 -3.27 10.83
CA TYR A 301 -25.41 -2.52 9.95
C TYR A 301 -26.23 -1.70 8.93
N PRO A 302 -25.69 -0.60 8.38
CA PRO A 302 -26.40 0.17 7.38
C PRO A 302 -26.51 -0.60 6.05
N PHE A 303 -27.58 -0.37 5.28
CA PHE A 303 -27.89 -1.14 4.06
C PHE A 303 -26.75 -1.16 3.01
N TRP A 304 -25.88 -0.15 3.00
CA TRP A 304 -24.76 -0.04 2.07
C TRP A 304 -23.50 -0.80 2.54
N ALA A 305 -23.42 -1.20 3.82
CA ALA A 305 -22.24 -1.85 4.40
C ALA A 305 -21.83 -3.15 3.67
N PRO A 306 -22.75 -4.08 3.33
CA PRO A 306 -22.39 -5.29 2.59
C PRO A 306 -21.68 -4.99 1.27
N TYR A 307 -22.13 -3.95 0.55
CA TYR A 307 -21.56 -3.53 -0.73
C TYR A 307 -20.16 -2.94 -0.55
N ALA A 308 -19.99 -2.07 0.45
CA ALA A 308 -18.71 -1.45 0.75
C ALA A 308 -17.67 -2.50 1.17
N ILE A 309 -18.04 -3.43 2.07
CA ILE A 309 -17.16 -4.48 2.56
C ILE A 309 -16.80 -5.46 1.43
N THR A 310 -17.78 -5.89 0.63
CA THR A 310 -17.54 -6.76 -0.54
C THR A 310 -16.59 -6.09 -1.52
N SER A 311 -16.85 -4.83 -1.88
CA SER A 311 -16.01 -4.08 -2.81
C SER A 311 -14.58 -3.93 -2.30
N LEU A 312 -14.41 -3.59 -1.01
CA LEU A 312 -13.10 -3.49 -0.38
C LEU A 312 -12.36 -4.83 -0.38
N GLN A 313 -13.02 -5.91 0.04
CA GLN A 313 -12.38 -7.23 0.12
C GLN A 313 -12.00 -7.77 -1.27
N LEU A 314 -12.86 -7.60 -2.27
CA LEU A 314 -12.56 -7.98 -3.66
C LEU A 314 -11.43 -7.12 -4.24
N SER A 315 -11.42 -5.82 -3.98
CA SER A 315 -10.35 -4.93 -4.44
C SER A 315 -9.00 -5.34 -3.83
N LEU A 316 -8.98 -5.63 -2.53
CA LEU A 316 -7.79 -6.17 -1.87
C LEU A 316 -7.35 -7.50 -2.51
N LEU A 317 -8.29 -8.41 -2.79
CA LEU A 317 -7.97 -9.68 -3.43
C LEU A 317 -7.33 -9.48 -4.80
N VAL A 318 -7.91 -8.62 -5.64
CA VAL A 318 -7.39 -8.32 -6.97
C VAL A 318 -5.99 -7.71 -6.90
N VAL A 319 -5.78 -6.69 -6.07
CA VAL A 319 -4.46 -6.05 -5.90
C VAL A 319 -3.42 -7.08 -5.46
N ASN A 320 -3.77 -7.94 -4.50
CA ASN A 320 -2.88 -8.97 -3.99
C ASN A 320 -2.52 -10.04 -5.02
N LEU A 321 -3.49 -10.47 -5.84
CA LEU A 321 -3.25 -11.42 -6.93
C LEU A 321 -2.38 -10.82 -8.02
N VAL A 322 -2.64 -9.57 -8.41
CA VAL A 322 -1.82 -8.85 -9.39
C VAL A 322 -0.38 -8.73 -8.88
N PHE A 323 -0.19 -8.33 -7.63
CA PHE A 323 1.13 -8.17 -7.04
C PHE A 323 1.89 -9.50 -6.93
N LEU A 324 1.21 -10.57 -6.48
CA LEU A 324 1.79 -11.92 -6.48
C LEU A 324 2.23 -12.35 -7.88
N PHE A 325 1.38 -12.13 -8.87
CA PHE A 325 1.67 -12.50 -10.25
C PHE A 325 2.85 -11.73 -10.83
N THR A 326 2.95 -10.43 -10.56
CA THR A 326 4.11 -9.59 -10.92
C THR A 326 5.39 -10.15 -10.33
N HIS A 327 5.39 -10.50 -9.05
CA HIS A 327 6.57 -11.06 -8.39
C HIS A 327 6.95 -12.46 -8.89
N MET A 328 5.96 -13.31 -9.18
CA MET A 328 6.19 -14.63 -9.79
C MET A 328 6.79 -14.51 -11.19
N ARG A 329 6.29 -13.59 -12.02
CA ARG A 329 6.88 -13.30 -13.34
C ARG A 329 8.33 -12.82 -13.22
N LYS A 330 8.59 -11.87 -12.33
CA LYS A 330 9.93 -11.34 -12.07
C LYS A 330 10.88 -12.41 -11.56
N LEU A 331 10.43 -13.30 -10.68
CA LEU A 331 11.22 -14.43 -10.20
C LEU A 331 11.58 -15.40 -11.34
N ASN A 332 10.60 -15.77 -12.17
CA ASN A 332 10.83 -16.64 -13.31
C ASN A 332 11.86 -16.03 -14.29
N ARG A 333 11.82 -14.73 -14.52
CA ARG A 333 12.81 -14.00 -15.33
C ARG A 333 14.22 -14.14 -14.74
N LYS A 334 14.40 -13.79 -13.46
CA LYS A 334 15.70 -13.89 -12.76
C LYS A 334 16.26 -15.31 -12.72
N LEU A 335 15.40 -16.32 -12.53
CA LEU A 335 15.83 -17.72 -12.54
C LEU A 335 16.28 -18.18 -13.94
N ARG A 336 15.64 -17.70 -15.01
CA ARG A 336 16.06 -17.99 -16.39
C ARG A 336 17.40 -17.36 -16.70
N GLU A 337 17.61 -16.09 -16.34
CA GLU A 337 18.89 -15.39 -16.49
C GLU A 337 20.02 -16.14 -15.79
N ARG A 338 19.81 -16.55 -14.53
CA ARG A 338 20.79 -17.37 -13.80
C ARG A 338 21.12 -18.70 -14.48
N ARG A 339 20.13 -19.39 -15.03
CA ARG A 339 20.35 -20.65 -15.77
C ARG A 339 21.15 -20.41 -17.05
N GLN A 340 20.88 -19.32 -17.76
CA GLN A 340 21.65 -18.94 -18.95
C GLN A 340 23.10 -18.56 -18.62
N GLU A 341 23.32 -17.82 -17.53
CA GLU A 341 24.67 -17.52 -17.04
C GLU A 341 25.44 -18.78 -16.66
N ALA A 342 24.81 -19.70 -15.93
CA ALA A 342 25.42 -20.97 -15.56
C ALA A 342 25.76 -21.82 -16.79
N ALA A 343 24.85 -21.88 -17.79
CA ALA A 343 25.09 -22.58 -19.03
C ALA A 343 26.25 -21.97 -19.84
N ARG A 344 26.35 -20.63 -19.91
CA ARG A 344 27.46 -19.93 -20.58
C ARG A 344 28.80 -20.20 -19.90
N LYS A 345 28.85 -20.22 -18.55
CA LYS A 345 30.06 -20.56 -17.80
C LYS A 345 30.49 -22.00 -18.05
N ALA A 346 29.57 -22.96 -17.99
CA ALA A 346 29.86 -24.36 -18.28
C ALA A 346 30.34 -24.57 -19.73
N ALA A 347 29.76 -23.86 -20.70
CA ALA A 347 30.20 -23.91 -22.09
C ALA A 347 31.61 -23.31 -22.27
N GLY A 348 31.90 -22.17 -21.65
CA GLY A 348 33.22 -21.54 -21.67
C GLY A 348 34.30 -22.40 -21.00
N GLU A 349 33.99 -23.04 -19.87
CA GLU A 349 34.90 -24.00 -19.21
C GLU A 349 35.13 -25.25 -20.08
N GLY A 350 34.09 -25.74 -20.76
CA GLY A 350 34.21 -26.82 -21.74
C GLY A 350 35.14 -26.45 -22.91
N GLU A 351 35.02 -25.24 -23.44
CA GLU A 351 35.86 -24.75 -24.54
C GLU A 351 37.33 -24.59 -24.11
N VAL A 352 37.59 -24.06 -22.91
CA VAL A 352 38.94 -23.96 -22.34
C VAL A 352 39.55 -25.35 -22.11
N THR A 353 38.78 -26.29 -21.57
CA THR A 353 39.26 -27.67 -21.30
C THR A 353 39.59 -28.39 -22.62
N THR A 354 38.76 -28.21 -23.64
CA THR A 354 38.97 -28.79 -24.98
C THR A 354 40.18 -28.16 -25.67
N ALA A 355 40.37 -26.84 -25.54
CA ALA A 355 41.53 -26.13 -26.08
C ALA A 355 42.84 -26.55 -25.39
N VAL A 356 42.83 -26.74 -24.07
CA VAL A 356 43.99 -27.24 -23.30
C VAL A 356 44.35 -28.67 -23.70
N LEU A 357 43.35 -29.55 -23.85
CA LEU A 357 43.57 -30.92 -24.33
C LEU A 357 44.15 -30.93 -25.75
N ARG A 358 43.63 -30.09 -26.65
CA ARG A 358 44.14 -29.97 -28.02
C ARG A 358 45.59 -29.46 -28.07
N ARG A 359 45.95 -28.48 -27.24
CA ARG A 359 47.34 -28.01 -27.10
C ARG A 359 48.26 -29.12 -26.58
N ARG A 360 47.83 -29.89 -25.58
CA ARG A 360 48.63 -31.01 -25.06
C ARG A 360 48.83 -32.11 -26.09
N SER A 361 47.82 -32.42 -26.91
CA SER A 361 47.98 -33.40 -27.99
C SER A 361 48.93 -32.92 -29.09
N VAL A 362 48.92 -31.62 -29.44
CA VAL A 362 49.87 -31.07 -30.43
C VAL A 362 51.30 -31.12 -29.88
N VAL A 363 51.52 -30.71 -28.63
CA VAL A 363 52.85 -30.79 -27.98
C VAL A 363 53.35 -32.24 -27.86
N ALA A 364 52.46 -33.20 -27.60
CA ALA A 364 52.85 -34.62 -27.52
C ALA A 364 53.22 -35.21 -28.89
N ILE A 365 52.60 -34.75 -29.97
CA ILE A 365 52.95 -35.15 -31.35
C ILE A 365 54.28 -34.54 -31.75
N ASP A 366 54.52 -33.25 -31.44
CA ASP A 366 55.78 -32.57 -31.74
C ASP A 366 56.97 -33.11 -30.92
N ALA A 367 56.73 -33.68 -29.74
CA ALA A 367 57.78 -34.32 -28.93
C ALA A 367 58.09 -35.77 -29.36
N ALA A 368 57.23 -36.37 -30.19
CA ALA A 368 57.40 -37.74 -30.70
C ALA A 368 58.02 -37.78 -32.11
N ALA A 369 58.07 -36.65 -32.81
CA ALA A 369 58.78 -36.44 -34.06
C ALA A 369 60.20 -35.94 -33.80
#